data_AF-A0A2D8UPL4-F1
#
_entry.id   AF-A0A2D8UPL4-F1
#
_cell.length_a   1.000
_cell.length_b   1.000
_cell.length_c   1.000
_cell.angle_alpha   90.00
_cell.angle_beta   90.00
_cell.angle_gamma   90.00
#
_symmetry.space_group_name_H-M   'P 1'
#
loop_
_entity.id
_entity.type
_entity.pdbx_description
1 polymer ?
#
loop_
_entity_poly.entity_id
_entity_poly.type
_entity_poly.pdbx_seq_one_letter_code
_entity_poly.pdbx_strand_id
1 'polypeptide(L)'
;MQKHTKYLKFPFRFNKEKLIQDLSLILDRNWIAHFNKSGYDGDWKVISLYAHNGDESNIYALSTANSILSETAILKECHYFKEVIDFFECPILSARILRLGVGAEIKPHRDHKLGYEDGNFRLHIPIVTNPDVQFILDGIQLTMLPGECWYTNVNYVHSVINSGESDRVHLVIDGERNEWSDQLFFSLAPKESFQAIPEESDSPEKIKQIIEQLKRSNEPIAEQLINELLLKLTELKETQ
;
A
#
# COMPACT_ATOMS: atom_id res chain seq x y z
N MET A 1 20.85 3.40 -16.89
CA MET A 1 19.49 3.16 -16.38
C MET A 1 19.28 4.05 -15.17
N GLN A 2 18.26 4.90 -15.20
CA GLN A 2 17.91 5.72 -14.06
C GLN A 2 17.34 4.79 -12.98
N LYS A 3 17.95 4.78 -11.80
CA LYS A 3 17.59 3.86 -10.72
C LYS A 3 16.42 4.49 -9.95
N HIS A 4 15.21 4.01 -10.17
CA HIS A 4 14.04 4.45 -9.41
C HIS A 4 14.14 4.01 -7.94
N THR A 5 13.71 4.87 -7.03
CA THR A 5 13.69 4.58 -5.60
C THR A 5 12.44 3.76 -5.27
N LYS A 6 12.65 2.49 -4.91
CA LYS A 6 11.56 1.54 -4.62
C LYS A 6 11.22 1.46 -3.14
N TYR A 7 12.19 1.74 -2.27
CA TYR A 7 11.99 1.77 -0.83
C TYR A 7 12.97 2.75 -0.21
N LEU A 8 12.59 3.27 0.96
CA LEU A 8 13.48 4.03 1.82
C LEU A 8 13.27 3.58 3.26
N LYS A 9 14.35 3.61 4.04
CA LYS A 9 14.29 3.58 5.49
C LYS A 9 14.55 4.99 6.00
N PHE A 10 13.59 5.57 6.72
CA PHE A 10 13.75 6.91 7.27
C PHE A 10 14.71 6.92 8.48
N PRO A 11 15.39 8.05 8.74
CA PRO A 11 16.42 8.14 9.78
C PRO A 11 15.86 8.26 11.20
N PHE A 12 14.53 8.34 11.37
CA PHE A 12 13.87 8.40 12.67
C PHE A 12 13.27 7.04 13.07
N ARG A 13 13.03 6.90 14.37
CA ARG A 13 12.43 5.70 14.97
C ARG A 13 11.36 6.12 15.98
N PHE A 14 10.29 5.33 16.03
CA PHE A 14 9.23 5.44 17.01
C PHE A 14 9.48 4.49 18.19
N ASN A 15 8.93 4.83 19.35
CA ASN A 15 9.09 4.07 20.58
C ASN A 15 8.30 2.75 20.48
N LYS A 16 9.01 1.62 20.40
CA LYS A 16 8.41 0.30 20.23
C LYS A 16 7.53 -0.10 21.42
N GLU A 17 7.90 0.26 22.65
CA GLU A 17 7.14 -0.09 23.85
C GLU A 17 5.77 0.60 23.85
N LYS A 18 5.72 1.89 23.48
CA LYS A 18 4.47 2.63 23.35
C LYS A 18 3.62 2.12 22.18
N LEU A 19 4.22 1.72 21.05
CA LEU A 19 3.49 1.07 19.95
C LEU A 19 2.83 -0.23 20.40
N ILE A 20 3.54 -1.04 21.18
CA ILE A 20 3.01 -2.30 21.74
C ILE A 20 1.90 -2.02 22.76
N GLN A 21 2.05 -0.98 23.59
CA GLN A 21 1.03 -0.56 24.54
C GLN A 21 -0.28 -0.23 23.82
N ASP A 22 -0.25 0.62 22.80
CA ASP A 22 -1.45 0.94 22.01
C ASP A 22 -2.01 -0.28 21.28
N LEU A 23 -1.14 -1.13 20.72
CA LEU A 23 -1.58 -2.38 20.10
C LEU A 23 -2.35 -3.26 21.09
N SER A 24 -1.91 -3.34 22.35
CA SER A 24 -2.56 -4.17 23.37
C SER A 24 -3.99 -3.74 23.68
N LEU A 25 -4.33 -2.46 23.52
CA LEU A 25 -5.68 -1.92 23.74
C LEU A 25 -6.68 -2.41 22.68
N ILE A 26 -6.18 -2.80 21.50
CA ILE A 26 -7.01 -3.13 20.34
C ILE A 26 -6.96 -4.61 19.95
N LEU A 27 -6.19 -5.45 20.67
CA LEU A 27 -6.09 -6.88 20.38
C LEU A 27 -7.46 -7.59 20.47
N ASP A 28 -8.26 -7.22 21.47
CA ASP A 28 -9.59 -7.82 21.73
C ASP A 28 -10.72 -7.13 20.94
N ARG A 29 -10.41 -6.16 20.07
CA ARG A 29 -11.40 -5.47 19.24
C ARG A 29 -11.77 -6.30 18.01
N ASN A 30 -12.83 -5.88 17.31
CA ASN A 30 -13.30 -6.56 16.11
C ASN A 30 -12.34 -6.31 14.93
N TRP A 31 -11.36 -7.20 14.77
CA TRP A 31 -10.50 -7.23 13.61
C TRP A 31 -11.27 -7.70 12.37
N ILE A 32 -11.24 -6.90 11.30
CA ILE A 32 -11.97 -7.22 10.06
C ILE A 32 -11.03 -7.98 9.12
N ALA A 33 -11.48 -9.11 8.59
CA ALA A 33 -10.71 -9.86 7.60
C ALA A 33 -10.49 -9.01 6.33
N HIS A 34 -9.29 -9.05 5.75
CA HIS A 34 -9.00 -8.32 4.54
C HIS A 34 -9.92 -8.79 3.39
N PHE A 35 -10.49 -7.85 2.63
CA PHE A 35 -11.56 -8.14 1.66
C PHE A 35 -11.10 -8.96 0.44
N ASN A 36 -9.82 -8.89 0.08
CA ASN A 36 -9.27 -9.60 -1.08
C ASN A 36 -8.89 -11.06 -0.77
N LYS A 37 -9.88 -11.93 -0.52
CA LYS A 37 -9.66 -13.35 -0.17
C LYS A 37 -8.93 -14.18 -1.25
N SER A 38 -8.84 -13.69 -2.49
CA SER A 38 -8.05 -14.32 -3.56
C SER A 38 -6.56 -13.96 -3.50
N GLY A 39 -6.21 -12.85 -2.84
CA GLY A 39 -4.86 -12.29 -2.80
C GLY A 39 -4.00 -12.73 -1.61
N TYR A 40 -4.55 -13.53 -0.69
CA TYR A 40 -3.82 -14.04 0.47
C TYR A 40 -4.31 -15.42 0.89
N ASP A 41 -3.44 -16.19 1.54
CA ASP A 41 -3.77 -17.41 2.26
C ASP A 41 -3.50 -17.20 3.77
N GLY A 42 -4.33 -17.74 4.66
CA GLY A 42 -4.18 -17.59 6.12
C GLY A 42 -4.93 -16.39 6.74
N ASP A 43 -4.51 -15.95 7.92
CA ASP A 43 -5.19 -14.88 8.68
C ASP A 43 -4.61 -13.49 8.34
N TRP A 44 -5.33 -12.68 7.56
CA TRP A 44 -4.98 -11.29 7.32
C TRP A 44 -6.11 -10.37 7.77
N LYS A 45 -5.84 -9.56 8.79
CA LYS A 45 -6.84 -8.70 9.43
C LYS A 45 -6.41 -7.24 9.49
N VAL A 46 -7.40 -6.36 9.52
CA VAL A 46 -7.26 -4.90 9.48
C VAL A 46 -8.06 -4.26 10.62
N ILE A 47 -7.49 -3.21 11.20
CA ILE A 47 -8.20 -2.22 12.00
C ILE A 47 -7.93 -0.84 11.40
N SER A 48 -8.99 -0.13 11.00
CA SER A 48 -8.90 1.25 10.51
C SER A 48 -8.77 2.23 11.69
N LEU A 49 -7.75 3.09 11.66
CA LEU A 49 -7.57 4.16 12.64
C LEU A 49 -8.17 5.49 12.15
N TYR A 50 -8.08 5.69 10.84
CA TYR A 50 -8.88 6.67 10.12
C TYR A 50 -9.79 5.93 9.15
N ALA A 51 -11.06 6.30 9.14
CA ALA A 51 -12.06 5.76 8.23
C ALA A 51 -13.01 6.86 7.77
N HIS A 52 -13.72 6.62 6.68
CA HIS A 52 -14.76 7.56 6.25
C HIS A 52 -15.83 7.68 7.35
N ASN A 53 -16.12 8.91 7.76
CA ASN A 53 -17.03 9.24 8.88
C ASN A 53 -16.64 8.60 10.22
N GLY A 54 -15.42 8.09 10.36
CA GLY A 54 -14.97 7.36 11.55
C GLY A 54 -15.62 5.98 11.69
N ASP A 55 -16.25 5.44 10.65
CA ASP A 55 -16.84 4.10 10.66
C ASP A 55 -15.76 3.02 10.62
N GLU A 56 -15.54 2.37 11.75
CA GLU A 56 -14.56 1.28 11.94
C GLU A 56 -14.79 0.07 11.03
N SER A 57 -16.01 -0.10 10.52
CA SER A 57 -16.34 -1.17 9.58
C SER A 57 -15.83 -0.89 8.15
N ASN A 58 -15.45 0.36 7.85
CA ASN A 58 -14.93 0.74 6.55
C ASN A 58 -13.42 0.52 6.47
N ILE A 59 -13.02 -0.50 5.70
CA ILE A 59 -11.63 -0.89 5.45
C ILE A 59 -11.11 -0.45 4.08
N TYR A 60 -11.90 0.30 3.30
CA TYR A 60 -11.49 0.76 1.97
C TYR A 60 -10.58 1.98 2.07
N ALA A 61 -9.47 1.95 1.33
CA ALA A 61 -8.47 3.02 1.31
C ALA A 61 -8.80 4.19 0.36
N LEU A 62 -9.81 4.05 -0.52
CA LEU A 62 -10.11 5.03 -1.58
C LEU A 62 -11.38 5.82 -1.27
N SER A 63 -11.27 7.15 -1.33
CA SER A 63 -12.34 8.13 -1.13
C SER A 63 -13.38 8.10 -2.25
N THR A 64 -14.66 8.24 -1.90
CA THR A 64 -15.64 8.83 -2.82
C THR A 64 -15.61 10.35 -2.65
N ALA A 65 -15.93 11.14 -3.68
CA ALA A 65 -15.69 12.59 -3.72
C ALA A 65 -16.33 13.44 -2.60
N ASN A 66 -17.18 12.87 -1.73
CA ASN A 66 -17.84 13.56 -0.62
C ASN A 66 -17.45 12.99 0.76
N SER A 67 -16.40 12.17 0.83
CA SER A 67 -16.10 11.40 2.02
C SER A 67 -15.08 12.10 2.94
N ILE A 68 -15.51 12.59 4.12
CA ILE A 68 -14.59 13.13 5.13
C ILE A 68 -13.90 11.96 5.85
N LEU A 69 -12.57 11.96 5.84
CA LEU A 69 -11.76 11.05 6.63
C LEU A 69 -11.79 11.52 8.09
N SER A 70 -12.08 10.62 9.03
CA SER A 70 -12.19 10.98 10.46
C SER A 70 -11.61 9.89 11.35
N GLU A 71 -11.17 10.31 12.53
CA GLU A 71 -10.65 9.40 13.56
C GLU A 71 -11.73 8.40 13.99
N THR A 72 -11.38 7.12 14.05
CA THR A 72 -12.24 6.09 14.62
C THR A 72 -12.27 6.17 16.16
N ALA A 73 -13.21 5.51 16.83
CA ALA A 73 -13.20 5.47 18.29
C ALA A 73 -11.96 4.72 18.81
N ILE A 74 -11.49 3.72 18.05
CA ILE A 74 -10.23 3.02 18.32
C ILE A 74 -9.03 3.99 18.39
N LEU A 75 -8.86 4.88 17.41
CA LEU A 75 -7.72 5.81 17.41
C LEU A 75 -7.76 6.78 18.61
N LYS A 76 -8.96 7.16 19.08
CA LYS A 76 -9.11 8.01 20.27
C LYS A 76 -8.63 7.34 21.56
N GLU A 77 -8.57 6.01 21.59
CA GLU A 77 -8.00 5.24 22.71
C GLU A 77 -6.49 5.00 22.54
N CYS A 78 -5.95 5.11 21.32
CA CYS A 78 -4.56 4.82 20.96
C CYS A 78 -3.74 6.11 20.76
N HIS A 79 -3.38 6.75 21.87
CA HIS A 79 -2.72 8.06 21.83
C HIS A 79 -1.35 8.06 21.15
N TYR A 80 -0.56 6.99 21.26
CA TYR A 80 0.74 6.93 20.62
C TYR A 80 0.64 6.65 19.12
N PHE A 81 -0.31 5.85 18.67
CA PHE A 81 -0.61 5.75 17.24
C PHE A 81 -1.02 7.10 16.67
N LYS A 82 -1.81 7.89 17.40
CA LYS A 82 -2.14 9.26 17.00
C LYS A 82 -0.90 10.15 16.92
N GLU A 83 -0.04 10.13 17.94
CA GLU A 83 1.24 10.86 17.95
C GLU A 83 2.13 10.49 16.75
N VAL A 84 2.22 9.21 16.40
CA VAL A 84 2.98 8.73 15.24
C VAL A 84 2.36 9.19 13.93
N ILE A 85 1.03 9.19 13.80
CA ILE A 85 0.36 9.68 12.58
C ILE A 85 0.54 11.20 12.45
N ASP A 86 0.39 11.95 13.53
CA ASP A 86 0.52 13.41 13.56
C ASP A 86 1.96 13.90 13.34
N PHE A 87 2.95 13.03 13.50
CA PHE A 87 4.34 13.32 13.15
C PHE A 87 4.51 13.62 11.66
N PHE A 88 3.67 13.04 10.79
CA PHE A 88 3.72 13.26 9.36
C PHE A 88 2.92 14.52 9.02
N GLU A 89 3.61 15.61 8.68
CA GLU A 89 3.00 16.90 8.34
C GLU A 89 2.43 16.92 6.90
N CYS A 90 1.60 15.92 6.57
CA CYS A 90 0.96 15.76 5.27
C CYS A 90 -0.50 15.31 5.41
N PRO A 91 -1.35 15.54 4.40
CA PRO A 91 -2.68 14.96 4.38
C PRO A 91 -2.61 13.43 4.47
N ILE A 92 -3.31 12.86 5.45
CA ILE A 92 -3.42 11.41 5.61
C ILE A 92 -4.59 10.92 4.75
N LEU A 93 -4.31 9.96 3.88
CA LEU A 93 -5.31 9.31 3.03
C LEU A 93 -5.92 8.10 3.74
N SER A 94 -5.09 7.35 4.46
CA SER A 94 -5.55 6.31 5.38
C SER A 94 -4.50 5.99 6.43
N ALA A 95 -4.93 5.51 7.60
CA ALA A 95 -4.03 4.89 8.57
C ALA A 95 -4.72 3.65 9.17
N ARG A 96 -3.99 2.53 9.23
CA ARG A 96 -4.54 1.23 9.63
C ARG A 96 -3.49 0.33 10.26
N ILE A 97 -3.95 -0.55 11.15
CA ILE A 97 -3.15 -1.64 11.69
C ILE A 97 -3.39 -2.88 10.82
N LEU A 98 -2.33 -3.44 10.26
CA LEU A 98 -2.37 -4.67 9.48
C LEU A 98 -1.71 -5.81 10.24
N ARG A 99 -2.48 -6.86 10.53
CA ARG A 99 -2.00 -8.11 11.15
C ARG A 99 -1.97 -9.23 10.13
N LEU A 100 -0.79 -9.81 9.92
CA LEU A 100 -0.59 -11.03 9.16
C LEU A 100 -0.26 -12.16 10.15
N GLY A 101 -1.16 -13.12 10.27
CA GLY A 101 -1.06 -14.23 11.21
C GLY A 101 0.09 -15.18 10.89
N VAL A 102 0.43 -16.03 11.86
CA VAL A 102 1.36 -17.15 11.66
C VAL A 102 0.92 -18.02 10.47
N GLY A 103 1.86 -18.31 9.57
CA GLY A 103 1.66 -19.15 8.39
C GLY A 103 0.89 -18.46 7.25
N ALA A 104 0.52 -17.19 7.40
CA ALA A 104 -0.21 -16.46 6.37
C ALA A 104 0.73 -15.86 5.31
N GLU A 105 0.21 -15.77 4.09
CA GLU A 105 0.90 -15.25 2.91
C GLU A 105 0.03 -14.23 2.19
N ILE A 106 0.62 -13.11 1.80
CA ILE A 106 0.09 -12.17 0.82
C ILE A 106 0.82 -12.43 -0.50
N LYS A 107 0.08 -12.91 -1.50
CA LYS A 107 0.62 -13.34 -2.79
C LYS A 107 1.23 -12.16 -3.57
N PRO A 108 2.18 -12.40 -4.49
CA PRO A 108 2.73 -11.36 -5.34
C PRO A 108 1.64 -10.54 -6.06
N HIS A 109 1.60 -9.24 -5.80
CA HIS A 109 0.66 -8.31 -6.42
C HIS A 109 1.28 -6.92 -6.58
N ARG A 110 0.56 -6.04 -7.27
CA ARG A 110 0.86 -4.61 -7.34
C ARG A 110 -0.33 -3.87 -6.76
N ASP A 111 -0.04 -2.85 -5.97
CA ASP A 111 -1.01 -1.80 -5.70
C ASP A 111 -0.87 -0.73 -6.80
N HIS A 112 -1.82 0.19 -6.86
CA HIS A 112 -1.81 1.27 -7.85
C HIS A 112 -1.88 2.63 -7.18
N LYS A 113 -1.15 3.61 -7.71
CA LYS A 113 -1.20 5.03 -7.34
C LYS A 113 -0.74 5.35 -5.91
N LEU A 114 0.22 4.58 -5.40
CA LEU A 114 0.79 4.73 -4.06
C LEU A 114 2.33 4.87 -4.07
N GLY A 115 2.90 5.10 -5.26
CA GLY A 115 4.28 5.52 -5.43
C GLY A 115 4.42 7.03 -5.23
N TYR A 116 5.62 7.47 -4.82
CA TYR A 116 5.89 8.90 -4.58
C TYR A 116 5.79 9.72 -5.88
N GLU A 117 6.02 9.05 -7.01
CA GLU A 117 5.78 9.53 -8.36
C GLU A 117 4.30 9.84 -8.67
N ASP A 118 3.35 9.19 -7.97
CA ASP A 118 1.90 9.37 -8.17
C ASP A 118 1.32 10.50 -7.30
N GLY A 119 2.18 11.17 -6.53
CA GLY A 119 1.73 12.16 -5.54
C GLY A 119 1.27 11.57 -4.22
N ASN A 120 1.50 10.27 -3.96
CA ASN A 120 1.12 9.60 -2.72
C ASN A 120 2.27 8.76 -2.18
N PHE A 121 2.17 8.24 -0.96
CA PHE A 121 3.14 7.26 -0.46
C PHE A 121 2.56 6.37 0.62
N ARG A 122 3.05 5.13 0.67
CA ARG A 122 2.77 4.18 1.74
C ARG A 122 3.95 4.04 2.68
N LEU A 123 3.68 4.20 3.96
CA LEU A 123 4.60 3.98 5.06
C LEU A 123 4.25 2.70 5.82
N HIS A 124 5.28 1.99 6.23
CA HIS A 124 5.22 0.85 7.15
C HIS A 124 6.02 1.16 8.40
N ILE A 125 5.35 1.08 9.55
CA ILE A 125 5.97 1.12 10.88
C ILE A 125 5.74 -0.24 11.54
N PRO A 126 6.74 -1.14 11.59
CA PRO A 126 6.60 -2.42 12.26
C PRO A 126 6.39 -2.24 13.76
N ILE A 127 5.38 -2.91 14.31
CA ILE A 127 5.10 -2.96 15.75
C ILE A 127 5.56 -4.30 16.31
N VAL A 128 5.09 -5.39 15.67
CA VAL A 128 5.49 -6.78 15.96
C VAL A 128 5.94 -7.42 14.65
N THR A 129 7.09 -8.07 14.67
CA THR A 129 7.65 -8.81 13.53
C THR A 129 8.54 -9.94 14.06
N ASN A 130 8.98 -10.84 13.19
CA ASN A 130 9.88 -11.93 13.53
C ASN A 130 10.89 -12.18 12.37
N PRO A 131 11.99 -12.90 12.62
CA PRO A 131 13.02 -13.17 11.59
C PRO A 131 12.53 -13.94 10.37
N ASP A 132 11.42 -14.67 10.48
CA ASP A 132 10.85 -15.51 9.43
C ASP A 132 9.78 -14.79 8.61
N VAL A 133 9.60 -13.48 8.82
CA VAL A 133 8.83 -12.61 7.93
C VAL A 133 9.66 -12.26 6.71
N GLN A 134 9.11 -12.57 5.53
CA GLN A 134 9.70 -12.22 4.24
C GLN A 134 8.82 -11.20 3.54
N PHE A 135 9.21 -9.93 3.58
CA PHE A 135 8.63 -8.89 2.71
C PHE A 135 9.50 -8.78 1.47
N ILE A 136 8.99 -9.19 0.31
CA ILE A 136 9.69 -9.06 -0.97
C ILE A 136 9.09 -7.89 -1.74
N LEU A 137 9.93 -6.94 -2.16
CA LEU A 137 9.57 -5.80 -3.01
C LEU A 137 10.49 -5.75 -4.23
N ASP A 138 9.91 -5.97 -5.41
CA ASP A 138 10.62 -6.04 -6.69
C ASP A 138 11.86 -6.95 -6.67
N GLY A 139 11.67 -8.15 -6.08
CA GLY A 139 12.73 -9.14 -5.90
C GLY A 139 13.71 -8.86 -4.76
N ILE A 140 13.56 -7.75 -4.03
CA ILE A 140 14.42 -7.39 -2.89
C ILE A 140 13.69 -7.70 -1.58
N GLN A 141 14.31 -8.49 -0.71
CA GLN A 141 13.80 -8.72 0.64
C GLN A 141 14.08 -7.53 1.55
N LEU A 142 13.04 -7.01 2.21
CA LEU A 142 13.12 -5.92 3.17
C LEU A 142 13.00 -6.47 4.59
N THR A 143 14.03 -6.27 5.41
CA THR A 143 14.01 -6.59 6.85
C THR A 143 13.66 -5.34 7.64
N MET A 144 12.38 -5.20 8.01
CA MET A 144 11.88 -4.05 8.78
C MET A 144 11.80 -4.40 10.27
N LEU A 145 12.48 -3.64 11.12
CA LEU A 145 12.51 -3.89 12.57
C LEU A 145 11.48 -3.05 13.35
N PRO A 146 11.05 -3.47 14.55
CA PRO A 146 10.10 -2.72 15.37
C PRO A 146 10.52 -1.27 15.61
N GLY A 147 9.57 -0.35 15.41
CA GLY A 147 9.76 1.10 15.58
C GLY A 147 10.48 1.80 14.43
N GLU A 148 10.95 1.08 13.40
CA GLU A 148 11.48 1.72 12.19
C GLU A 148 10.36 2.28 11.30
N CYS A 149 10.68 3.23 10.44
CA CYS A 149 9.74 3.75 9.45
C CYS A 149 10.29 3.52 8.04
N TRP A 150 9.47 2.87 7.21
CA TRP A 150 9.83 2.46 5.86
C TRP A 150 8.84 2.99 4.84
N TYR A 151 9.33 3.65 3.81
CA TYR A 151 8.58 3.84 2.57
C TYR A 151 8.73 2.61 1.68
N THR A 152 7.64 2.14 1.09
CA THR A 152 7.64 1.11 0.05
C THR A 152 6.80 1.56 -1.14
N ASN A 153 7.40 1.58 -2.31
CA ASN A 153 6.71 1.83 -3.56
C ASN A 153 5.96 0.56 -4.00
N VAL A 154 4.73 0.42 -3.52
CA VAL A 154 3.87 -0.75 -3.77
C VAL A 154 3.30 -0.80 -5.19
N ASN A 155 3.65 0.15 -6.07
CA ASN A 155 3.42 0.03 -7.51
C ASN A 155 4.22 -1.13 -8.13
N TYR A 156 5.36 -1.48 -7.50
CA TYR A 156 6.15 -2.65 -7.87
C TYR A 156 5.56 -3.93 -7.29
N VAL A 157 5.90 -5.05 -7.92
CA VAL A 157 5.44 -6.37 -7.44
C VAL A 157 5.96 -6.59 -6.03
N HIS A 158 5.07 -6.92 -5.11
CA HIS A 158 5.43 -7.20 -3.73
C HIS A 158 4.60 -8.35 -3.14
N SER A 159 5.17 -9.00 -2.14
CA SER A 159 4.57 -10.13 -1.41
C SER A 159 5.06 -10.15 0.03
N VAL A 160 4.29 -10.78 0.92
CA VAL A 160 4.68 -10.93 2.32
C VAL A 160 4.33 -12.33 2.78
N ILE A 161 5.30 -13.07 3.33
CA ILE A 161 5.05 -14.36 3.96
C ILE A 161 5.44 -14.24 5.44
N ASN A 162 4.60 -14.73 6.35
CA ASN A 162 4.94 -14.90 7.76
C ASN A 162 5.10 -16.38 8.10
N SER A 163 6.32 -16.90 7.99
CA SER A 163 6.62 -18.31 8.32
C SER A 163 7.06 -18.53 9.77
N GLY A 164 6.97 -17.50 10.63
CA GLY A 164 7.45 -17.55 12.01
C GLY A 164 6.41 -18.06 13.01
N GLU A 165 6.76 -18.04 14.29
CA GLU A 165 5.90 -18.51 15.39
C GLU A 165 5.04 -17.39 16.02
N SER A 166 5.16 -16.16 15.53
CA SER A 166 4.38 -15.03 16.01
C SER A 166 3.76 -14.25 14.86
N ASP A 167 2.68 -13.52 15.14
CA ASP A 167 2.07 -12.64 14.16
C ASP A 167 2.99 -11.48 13.77
N ARG A 168 2.77 -10.95 12.58
CA ARG A 168 3.36 -9.71 12.10
C ARG A 168 2.31 -8.60 12.13
N VAL A 169 2.61 -7.50 12.81
CA VAL A 169 1.70 -6.36 12.95
C VAL A 169 2.41 -5.06 12.60
N HIS A 170 1.91 -4.33 11.61
CA HIS A 170 2.45 -3.03 11.20
C HIS A 170 1.35 -1.96 11.28
N LEU A 171 1.73 -0.76 11.72
CA LEU A 171 0.99 0.45 11.40
C LEU A 171 1.34 0.86 9.97
N VAL A 172 0.32 1.03 9.14
CA VAL A 172 0.44 1.42 7.73
C VAL A 172 -0.28 2.73 7.52
N ILE A 173 0.42 3.70 6.93
CA ILE A 173 -0.08 5.05 6.69
C ILE A 173 0.07 5.33 5.20
N ASP A 174 -1.02 5.71 4.55
CA ASP A 174 -1.02 6.26 3.20
C ASP A 174 -1.14 7.79 3.31
N GLY A 175 -0.16 8.53 2.78
CA GLY A 175 -0.11 9.99 2.82
C GLY A 175 -0.06 10.62 1.44
N GLU A 176 -0.50 11.87 1.34
CA GLU A 176 -0.38 12.69 0.13
C GLU A 176 0.94 13.46 0.13
N ARG A 177 1.59 13.52 -1.03
CA ARG A 177 2.84 14.23 -1.23
C ARG A 177 2.65 15.74 -1.14
N ASN A 178 3.47 16.38 -0.32
CA ASN A 178 3.55 17.84 -0.18
C ASN A 178 5.01 18.31 0.00
N GLU A 179 5.20 19.62 0.20
CA GLU A 179 6.53 20.22 0.37
C GLU A 179 7.33 19.62 1.54
N TRP A 180 6.68 19.34 2.68
CA TRP A 180 7.32 18.69 3.82
C TRP A 180 7.86 17.31 3.45
N SER A 181 7.02 16.49 2.80
CA SER A 181 7.44 15.17 2.36
C SER A 181 8.55 15.24 1.31
N ASP A 182 8.53 16.25 0.42
CA ASP A 182 9.56 16.45 -0.61
C ASP A 182 10.93 16.66 0.04
N GLN A 183 10.99 17.50 1.07
CA GLN A 183 12.21 17.71 1.85
C GLN A 183 12.72 16.40 2.47
N LEU A 184 11.81 15.62 3.07
CA LEU A 184 12.17 14.33 3.69
C LEU A 184 12.69 13.32 2.65
N PHE A 185 11.94 13.06 1.58
CA PHE A 185 12.30 12.07 0.57
C PHE A 185 13.57 12.46 -0.21
N PHE A 186 13.70 13.75 -0.58
CA PHE A 186 14.86 14.22 -1.35
C PHE A 186 16.13 14.35 -0.53
N SER A 187 16.02 14.36 0.80
CA SER A 187 17.20 14.23 1.68
C SER A 187 17.82 12.82 1.63
N LEU A 188 17.05 11.80 1.21
CA LEU A 188 17.47 10.39 1.23
C LEU A 188 17.72 9.80 -0.15
N ALA A 189 17.12 10.36 -1.20
CA ALA A 189 17.31 9.93 -2.58
C ALA A 189 17.19 11.09 -3.56
N PRO A 190 17.84 11.02 -4.74
CA PRO A 190 17.72 12.05 -5.77
C PRO A 190 16.27 12.24 -6.21
N LYS A 191 15.83 13.49 -6.41
CA LYS A 191 14.47 13.82 -6.84
C LYS A 191 14.08 13.08 -8.13
N GLU A 192 15.04 12.89 -9.03
CA GLU A 192 14.85 12.23 -10.31
C GLU A 192 14.52 10.74 -10.18
N SER A 193 14.78 10.14 -9.01
CA SER A 193 14.45 8.75 -8.72
C SER A 193 12.96 8.51 -8.41
N PHE A 194 12.19 9.58 -8.20
CA PHE A 194 10.73 9.57 -7.95
C PHE A 194 9.93 10.16 -9.12
N GLN A 195 10.50 10.16 -10.31
CA GLN A 195 9.74 10.45 -11.52
C GLN A 195 8.89 9.24 -11.87
N ALA A 196 7.70 9.50 -12.40
CA ALA A 196 6.90 8.45 -13.00
C ALA A 196 7.78 7.76 -14.05
N ILE A 197 8.12 6.48 -13.84
CA ILE A 197 7.18 5.49 -14.32
C ILE A 197 6.49 5.90 -15.63
N PRO A 198 7.14 6.19 -16.78
CA PRO A 198 6.34 6.30 -17.99
C PRO A 198 5.59 4.98 -18.01
N GLU A 199 4.26 5.04 -17.95
CA GLU A 199 3.49 3.82 -18.13
C GLU A 199 4.13 3.16 -19.36
N GLU A 200 4.38 1.85 -19.31
CA GLU A 200 4.24 1.13 -20.55
C GLU A 200 2.80 1.41 -20.96
N SER A 201 2.57 2.57 -21.62
CA SER A 201 1.45 2.78 -22.50
C SER A 201 1.44 1.45 -23.23
N ASP A 202 0.32 0.73 -23.09
CA ASP A 202 0.10 -0.39 -23.96
C ASP A 202 0.30 0.20 -25.34
N SER A 203 1.47 -0.07 -25.94
CA SER A 203 1.81 0.61 -27.16
C SER A 203 0.68 0.23 -28.12
N PRO A 204 0.31 1.10 -29.06
CA PRO A 204 -0.73 0.75 -30.01
C PRO A 204 -0.52 -0.66 -30.62
N GLU A 205 0.72 -1.13 -30.72
CA GLU A 205 1.12 -2.49 -31.08
C GLU A 205 0.79 -3.56 -30.03
N LYS A 206 1.06 -3.31 -28.74
CA LYS A 206 0.74 -4.24 -27.64
C LYS A 206 -0.76 -4.43 -27.46
N ILE A 207 -1.55 -3.34 -27.53
CA ILE A 207 -3.02 -3.40 -27.53
C ILE A 207 -3.51 -4.24 -28.73
N LYS A 208 -2.97 -4.00 -29.93
CA LYS A 208 -3.33 -4.77 -31.13
C LYS A 208 -3.03 -6.27 -30.97
N GLN A 209 -1.89 -6.63 -30.38
CA GLN A 209 -1.52 -8.02 -30.13
C GLN A 209 -2.50 -8.71 -29.16
N ILE A 210 -2.91 -8.02 -28.10
CA ILE A 210 -3.91 -8.54 -27.14
C ILE A 210 -5.26 -8.73 -27.84
N ILE A 211 -5.70 -7.77 -28.67
CA ILE A 211 -6.93 -7.89 -29.45
C ILE A 211 -6.86 -9.09 -30.41
N GLU A 212 -5.74 -9.31 -31.10
CA GLU A 212 -5.59 -10.47 -31.99
C GLU A 212 -5.64 -11.81 -31.24
N GLN A 213 -5.08 -11.87 -30.04
CA GLN A 213 -5.11 -13.07 -29.20
C GLN A 213 -6.53 -13.35 -28.69
N LEU A 214 -7.25 -12.33 -28.24
CA LEU A 214 -8.64 -12.43 -27.79
C LEU A 214 -9.59 -12.84 -28.92
N LYS A 215 -9.38 -12.32 -30.14
CA LYS A 215 -10.16 -12.74 -31.33
C LYS A 215 -9.99 -14.22 -31.66
N ARG A 216 -8.88 -14.85 -31.25
CA ARG A 216 -8.62 -16.28 -31.50
C ARG A 216 -9.23 -17.20 -30.45
N SER A 217 -9.62 -16.70 -29.27
CA SER A 217 -10.08 -17.56 -28.17
C SER A 217 -11.56 -17.93 -28.25
N ASN A 218 -12.37 -17.32 -29.12
CA ASN A 218 -13.82 -17.60 -29.29
C ASN A 218 -14.66 -17.57 -27.98
N GLU A 219 -14.15 -16.91 -26.94
CA GLU A 219 -14.82 -16.78 -25.65
C GLU A 219 -15.80 -15.58 -25.66
N PRO A 220 -17.05 -15.72 -25.17
CA PRO A 220 -18.03 -14.62 -25.15
C PRO A 220 -17.56 -13.39 -24.35
N ILE A 221 -16.76 -13.59 -23.30
CA ILE A 221 -16.16 -12.52 -22.48
C ILE A 221 -15.11 -11.72 -23.27
N ALA A 222 -14.51 -12.31 -24.31
CA ALA A 222 -13.48 -11.64 -25.10
C ALA A 222 -14.03 -10.48 -25.94
N GLU A 223 -15.31 -10.51 -26.37
CA GLU A 223 -15.88 -9.43 -27.19
C GLU A 223 -15.99 -8.10 -26.44
N GLN A 224 -16.37 -8.13 -25.17
CA GLN A 224 -16.44 -6.92 -24.34
C GLN A 224 -15.04 -6.32 -24.13
N LEU A 225 -14.07 -7.16 -23.79
CA LEU A 225 -12.69 -6.73 -23.58
C LEU A 225 -12.03 -6.20 -24.87
N ILE A 226 -12.35 -6.79 -26.03
CA ILE A 226 -11.89 -6.28 -27.34
C ILE A 226 -12.42 -4.87 -27.60
N ASN A 227 -13.69 -4.60 -27.30
CA ASN A 227 -14.29 -3.28 -27.52
C ASN A 227 -13.67 -2.21 -26.61
N GLU A 228 -13.40 -2.53 -25.35
CA GLU A 228 -12.69 -1.64 -24.43
C GLU A 228 -11.27 -1.31 -24.91
N LEU A 229 -10.54 -2.33 -25.38
CA LEU A 229 -9.18 -2.16 -25.92
C LEU A 229 -9.17 -1.34 -27.23
N LEU A 230 -10.21 -1.46 -28.07
CA LEU A 230 -10.35 -0.65 -29.29
C LEU A 230 -10.65 0.82 -28.98
N LEU A 231 -11.45 1.11 -27.96
CA LEU A 231 -11.69 2.47 -27.47
C LEU A 231 -10.39 3.09 -26.95
N LYS A 232 -9.66 2.36 -26.10
CA LYS A 232 -8.34 2.76 -25.59
C LYS A 232 -7.33 3.06 -26.71
N LEU A 233 -7.34 2.26 -27.79
CA LEU A 233 -6.50 2.49 -28.98
C LEU A 233 -6.86 3.78 -29.73
N THR A 234 -8.14 4.18 -29.69
CA THR A 234 -8.63 5.39 -30.37
C THR A 234 -8.23 6.63 -29.57
N GLU A 235 -8.41 6.60 -28.24
CA GLU A 235 -7.99 7.67 -27.32
C GLU A 235 -6.48 7.94 -27.38
N LEU A 236 -5.67 6.88 -27.53
CA LEU A 236 -4.21 6.99 -27.68
C LEU A 236 -3.75 7.60 -29.01
N LYS A 237 -4.58 7.56 -30.06
CA LYS A 237 -4.28 8.18 -31.36
C LYS A 237 -4.63 9.67 -31.40
N GLU A 238 -5.55 10.11 -30.56
CA GLU A 238 -5.97 11.52 -30.46
C GLU A 238 -5.04 12.36 -29.58
N THR A 239 -4.15 11.71 -28.82
CA THR A 239 -3.17 12.33 -27.92
C THR A 239 -1.73 12.38 -28.48
N GLN A 240 -1.51 11.95 -29.74
CA GLN A 240 -0.25 12.09 -30.50
C GLN A 240 -0.35 13.17 -31.58
#